data_AF-A0A2U9PQ48-F1
#
_entry.id   AF-A0A2U9PQ48-F1
#
_cell.length_a   1.000
_cell.length_b   1.000
_cell.length_c   1.000
_cell.angle_alpha   90.00
_cell.angle_beta   90.00
_cell.angle_gamma   90.00
#
_symmetry.space_group_name_H-M   'P 1'
#
loop_
_entity.id
_entity.type
_entity.pdbx_description
1 polymer ?
#
loop_
_entity_poly.entity_id
_entity_poly.type
_entity_poly.pdbx_seq_one_letter_code
_entity_poly.pdbx_strand_id
1 'polypeptide(L)'
;MRRSRYGPAYGAQKAGVDKLAADMAVDFRGTSVCTVSIWMGILLTEKLRAAFAGNPEALAETAKHAETPEFTGRLIDALYRDPQLGELSGQTVIGAELATRYGITDEGGRVPPSHREMLGAPRVPHPAVVR
;
A
#
# COMPACT_ATOMS: atom_id res chain seq x y z
N MET A 1 -20.92 7.80 21.40
CA MET A 1 -20.95 7.59 19.94
C MET A 1 -19.51 7.42 19.45
N ARG A 2 -19.10 6.23 18.97
CA ARG A 2 -17.74 6.04 18.41
C ARG A 2 -17.71 6.61 16.99
N ARG A 3 -16.73 7.44 16.66
CA ARG A 3 -16.54 8.01 15.32
C ARG A 3 -15.36 7.31 14.63
N SER A 4 -15.47 7.09 13.33
CA SER A 4 -14.35 6.65 12.50
C SER A 4 -13.23 7.70 12.54
N ARG A 5 -11.97 7.26 12.64
CA ARG A 5 -10.78 8.13 12.72
C ARG A 5 -10.66 9.11 11.55
N TYR A 6 -11.13 8.73 10.36
CA TYR A 6 -10.98 9.53 9.13
C TYR A 6 -12.32 9.96 8.49
N GLY A 7 -13.45 9.55 9.06
CA GLY A 7 -14.78 9.84 8.53
C GLY A 7 -15.15 9.05 7.25
N PRO A 8 -16.44 9.04 6.87
CA PRO A 8 -16.95 8.21 5.77
C PRO A 8 -16.44 8.63 4.39
N ALA A 9 -16.32 9.93 4.12
CA ALA A 9 -15.87 10.42 2.81
C ALA A 9 -14.43 10.00 2.49
N TYR A 10 -13.53 10.11 3.46
CA TYR A 10 -12.15 9.65 3.31
C TYR A 10 -12.08 8.14 3.07
N GLY A 11 -12.80 7.36 3.88
CA GLY A 11 -12.84 5.90 3.74
C GLY A 11 -13.39 5.46 2.38
N ALA A 12 -14.46 6.10 1.91
CA ALA A 12 -15.06 5.83 0.61
C ALA A 12 -14.07 6.09 -0.53
N GLN A 13 -13.33 7.20 -0.48
CA GLN A 13 -12.29 7.50 -1.46
C GLN A 13 -11.21 6.41 -1.49
N LYS A 14 -10.70 6.00 -0.32
CA LYS A 14 -9.64 4.98 -0.24
C LYS A 14 -10.11 3.60 -0.72
N ALA A 15 -11.28 3.15 -0.28
CA ALA A 15 -11.85 1.89 -0.75
C ALA A 15 -12.22 1.92 -2.24
N GLY A 16 -12.56 3.10 -2.77
CA GLY A 16 -12.84 3.29 -4.19
C GLY A 16 -11.63 3.02 -5.09
N VAL A 17 -10.40 3.30 -4.62
CA VAL A 17 -9.17 3.01 -5.36
C VAL A 17 -8.97 1.50 -5.53
N ASP A 18 -9.24 0.71 -4.49
CA ASP A 18 -9.15 -0.75 -4.55
C ASP A 18 -10.14 -1.31 -5.57
N LYS A 19 -11.38 -0.81 -5.56
CA LYS A 19 -12.42 -1.20 -6.53
C LYS A 19 -12.04 -0.80 -7.96
N LEU A 20 -11.51 0.40 -8.14
CA LEU A 20 -11.04 0.87 -9.45
C LEU A 20 -9.96 -0.04 -10.02
N ALA A 21 -8.96 -0.41 -9.21
CA ALA A 21 -7.91 -1.33 -9.65
C ALA A 21 -8.47 -2.71 -10.04
N ALA A 22 -9.42 -3.24 -9.27
CA ALA A 22 -10.09 -4.50 -9.55
C ALA A 22 -10.90 -4.48 -10.86
N ASP A 23 -11.66 -3.41 -11.11
CA ASP A 23 -12.47 -3.29 -12.33
C ASP A 23 -11.61 -3.10 -13.57
N MET A 24 -10.60 -2.24 -13.50
CA MET A 24 -9.67 -2.06 -14.61
C MET A 24 -8.95 -3.37 -14.98
N ALA A 25 -8.67 -4.24 -14.01
CA ALA A 25 -8.08 -5.55 -14.30
C ALA A 25 -9.02 -6.47 -15.10
N VAL A 26 -10.33 -6.32 -14.93
CA VAL A 26 -11.33 -7.01 -15.76
C VAL A 26 -11.30 -6.45 -17.18
N ASP A 27 -11.32 -5.13 -17.32
CA ASP A 27 -11.35 -4.43 -18.61
C ASP A 27 -10.08 -4.67 -19.43
N PHE A 28 -8.92 -4.74 -18.79
CA PHE A 28 -7.62 -4.97 -19.44
C PHE A 28 -7.25 -6.45 -19.61
N ARG A 29 -8.15 -7.38 -19.26
CA ARG A 29 -7.88 -8.81 -19.39
C ARG A 29 -7.53 -9.19 -20.83
N GLY A 30 -6.41 -9.90 -21.00
CA GLY A 30 -5.90 -10.30 -22.31
C GLY A 30 -4.98 -9.26 -22.98
N THR A 31 -4.73 -8.14 -22.31
CA THR A 31 -3.70 -7.17 -22.70
C THR A 31 -2.44 -7.33 -21.84
N SER A 32 -1.41 -6.52 -22.11
CA SER A 32 -0.21 -6.43 -21.28
C SER A 32 -0.35 -5.50 -20.06
N VAL A 33 -1.53 -4.89 -19.86
CA VAL A 33 -1.77 -3.93 -18.77
C VAL A 33 -2.21 -4.68 -17.51
N CYS A 34 -1.52 -4.42 -16.40
CA CYS A 34 -1.88 -4.89 -15.06
C CYS A 34 -2.18 -3.71 -14.14
N THR A 35 -3.15 -3.86 -13.25
CA THR A 35 -3.57 -2.82 -12.30
C THR A 35 -3.53 -3.35 -10.88
N VAL A 36 -2.88 -2.64 -9.96
CA VAL A 36 -2.71 -3.08 -8.56
C VAL A 36 -2.91 -1.88 -7.64
N SER A 37 -3.65 -2.07 -6.54
CA SER A 37 -3.73 -1.09 -5.45
C SER A 37 -2.71 -1.44 -4.36
N ILE A 38 -1.91 -0.48 -3.91
CA ILE A 38 -0.88 -0.70 -2.89
C ILE A 38 -1.29 0.02 -1.61
N TRP A 39 -1.48 -0.73 -0.54
CA TRP A 39 -1.65 -0.23 0.81
C TRP A 39 -0.28 -0.04 1.46
N MET A 40 0.09 1.23 1.62
CA MET A 40 1.36 1.66 2.19
C MET A 40 1.23 1.82 3.71
N GLY A 41 2.34 1.72 4.42
CA GLY A 41 2.45 2.04 5.84
C GLY A 41 2.41 3.55 6.11
N ILE A 42 2.91 3.93 7.29
CA ILE A 42 3.08 5.34 7.64
C ILE A 42 4.21 5.92 6.78
N LEU A 43 3.93 6.94 5.97
CA LEU A 43 4.93 7.51 5.07
C LEU A 43 5.76 8.62 5.71
N LEU A 44 7.08 8.47 5.69
CA LEU A 44 8.08 9.41 6.20
C LEU A 44 8.32 10.60 5.25
N THR A 45 7.22 11.25 4.88
CA THR A 45 7.20 12.45 4.02
C THR A 45 7.80 13.68 4.71
N GLU A 46 8.14 14.71 3.94
CA GLU A 46 8.58 16.02 4.42
C GLU A 46 7.53 16.62 5.36
N LYS A 47 6.25 16.44 5.05
CA LYS A 47 5.14 16.90 5.92
C LYS A 47 5.14 16.18 7.27
N LEU A 48 5.38 14.87 7.29
CA LEU A 48 5.48 14.13 8.55
C LEU A 48 6.70 14.61 9.35
N ARG A 49 7.86 14.76 8.71
CA ARG A 49 9.07 15.27 9.34
C ARG A 49 8.86 16.67 9.93
N ALA A 50 8.22 17.56 9.19
CA ALA A 50 7.88 18.91 9.64
C ALA A 50 6.93 18.91 10.85
N ALA A 51 6.00 17.95 10.93
CA ALA A 51 5.10 17.82 12.08
C ALA A 51 5.81 17.46 13.39
N PHE A 52 7.02 16.89 13.31
CA PHE A 52 7.90 16.60 14.45
C PHE A 52 9.03 17.62 14.64
N ALA A 53 8.96 18.78 13.97
CA ALA A 53 9.95 19.84 14.17
C ALA A 53 10.05 20.21 15.66
N GLY A 54 11.27 20.16 16.21
CA GLY A 54 11.54 20.39 17.63
C GLY A 54 11.44 19.15 18.53
N ASN A 55 11.10 17.97 17.99
CA ASN A 55 11.13 16.70 18.73
C ASN A 55 11.80 15.58 17.90
N PRO A 56 13.13 15.60 17.76
CA PRO A 56 13.87 14.65 16.94
C PRO A 56 13.82 13.21 17.48
N GLU A 57 13.68 13.02 18.80
CA GLU A 57 13.57 11.70 19.41
C GLU A 57 12.25 11.02 19.02
N ALA A 58 11.12 11.74 19.10
CA ALA A 58 9.83 11.21 18.67
C ALA A 58 9.78 10.94 17.16
N LEU A 59 10.46 11.76 16.35
CA LEU A 59 10.62 11.48 14.92
C LEU A 59 11.42 10.18 14.71
N ALA A 60 12.51 9.98 15.44
CA ALA A 60 13.33 8.78 15.32
C ALA A 60 12.53 7.51 15.67
N GLU A 61 11.75 7.51 16.75
CA GLU A 61 10.88 6.38 17.12
C GLU A 61 9.79 6.11 16.07
N THR A 62 9.19 7.18 15.53
CA THR A 62 8.20 7.05 14.44
C THR A 62 8.85 6.48 13.17
N ALA A 63 10.06 6.96 12.83
CA ALA A 63 10.79 6.56 11.63
C ALA A 63 11.20 5.07 11.62
N LYS A 64 11.29 4.41 12.78
CA LYS A 64 11.53 2.96 12.85
C LYS A 64 10.40 2.13 12.24
N HIS A 65 9.18 2.68 12.24
CA HIS A 65 7.96 2.00 11.80
C HIS A 65 7.35 2.64 10.54
N ALA A 66 8.01 3.67 10.00
CA ALA A 66 7.57 4.39 8.82
C ALA A 66 8.35 3.96 7.58
N GLU A 67 7.71 4.10 6.43
CA GLU A 67 8.23 3.82 5.10
C GLU A 67 8.71 5.11 4.43
N THR A 68 9.88 5.10 3.82
CA THR A 68 10.30 6.19 2.92
C THR A 68 9.47 6.17 1.63
N PRO A 69 9.22 7.33 0.98
CA PRO A 69 8.59 7.33 -0.34
C PRO A 69 9.34 6.48 -1.39
N GLU A 70 10.68 6.48 -1.31
CA GLU A 70 11.57 5.71 -2.18
C GLU A 70 11.37 4.21 -2.00
N PHE A 71 11.03 3.75 -0.79
CA PHE A 71 10.69 2.36 -0.54
C PHE A 71 9.53 1.89 -1.41
N THR A 72 8.43 2.66 -1.43
CA THR A 72 7.30 2.31 -2.30
C THR A 72 7.67 2.34 -3.77
N GLY A 73 8.53 3.28 -4.18
CA GLY A 73 9.09 3.27 -5.55
C GLY A 73 9.82 1.96 -5.88
N ARG A 74 10.66 1.45 -4.97
CA ARG A 74 11.34 0.15 -5.13
C ARG A 74 10.36 -1.01 -5.19
N LEU A 75 9.29 -0.99 -4.39
CA LEU A 75 8.24 -2.01 -4.45
C LEU A 75 7.50 -2.00 -5.78
N ILE A 76 7.22 -0.83 -6.35
CA ILE A 76 6.57 -0.68 -7.66
C ILE A 76 7.49 -1.22 -8.77
N ASP A 77 8.79 -0.89 -8.75
CA ASP A 77 9.75 -1.45 -9.74
C ASP A 77 9.84 -2.98 -9.64
N ALA A 78 9.91 -3.52 -8.42
CA ALA A 78 9.93 -4.98 -8.23
C ALA A 78 8.65 -5.66 -8.70
N LEU A 79 7.49 -5.07 -8.39
CA LEU A 79 6.19 -5.55 -8.84
C LEU A 79 6.06 -5.49 -10.37
N TYR A 80 6.54 -4.43 -11.01
CA TYR A 80 6.56 -4.30 -12.47
C TYR A 80 7.40 -5.41 -13.14
N ARG A 81 8.48 -5.85 -12.49
CA ARG A 81 9.36 -6.91 -12.99
C ARG A 81 8.94 -8.31 -12.58
N ASP A 82 7.89 -8.47 -11.76
CA ASP A 82 7.43 -9.79 -11.31
C ASP A 82 6.88 -10.59 -12.51
N PRO A 83 7.46 -11.75 -12.86
CA PRO A 83 6.93 -12.61 -13.91
C PRO A 83 5.48 -13.07 -13.66
N GLN A 84 5.04 -13.06 -12.40
CA GLN A 84 3.69 -13.39 -11.95
C GLN A 84 2.82 -12.14 -11.70
N LEU A 85 3.19 -10.96 -12.19
CA LEU A 85 2.42 -9.73 -12.03
C LEU A 85 0.94 -9.87 -12.46
N GLY A 86 0.68 -10.68 -13.49
CA GLY A 86 -0.68 -10.97 -13.94
C GLY A 86 -1.57 -11.60 -12.87
N GLU A 87 -1.00 -12.38 -11.94
CA GLU A 87 -1.72 -12.97 -10.80
C GLU A 87 -2.10 -11.94 -9.73
N LEU A 88 -1.36 -10.83 -9.69
CA LEU A 88 -1.59 -9.71 -8.77
C LEU A 88 -2.52 -8.65 -9.38
N SER A 89 -2.78 -8.69 -10.69
CA SER A 89 -3.67 -7.74 -11.35
C SER A 89 -5.09 -7.81 -10.77
N GLY A 90 -5.62 -6.64 -10.41
CA GLY A 90 -6.90 -6.44 -9.75
C GLY A 90 -6.86 -6.61 -8.23
N GLN A 91 -5.71 -6.97 -7.65
CA GLN A 91 -5.57 -7.15 -6.22
C GLN A 91 -5.18 -5.86 -5.51
N THR A 92 -5.47 -5.85 -4.21
CA THR A 92 -4.92 -4.88 -3.27
C THR A 92 -3.86 -5.57 -2.41
N VAL A 93 -2.65 -5.03 -2.40
CA VAL A 93 -1.48 -5.63 -1.74
C VAL A 93 -0.92 -4.71 -0.67
N ILE A 94 -0.36 -5.27 0.39
CA ILE A 94 0.28 -4.50 1.47
C ILE A 94 1.77 -4.33 1.15
N GLY A 95 2.27 -3.10 1.21
CA GLY A 95 3.66 -2.76 0.88
C GLY A 95 4.69 -3.58 1.67
N ALA A 96 4.55 -3.66 2.99
CA ALA A 96 5.42 -4.47 3.85
C ALA A 96 5.42 -5.97 3.48
N GLU A 97 4.31 -6.51 2.99
CA GLU A 97 4.21 -7.92 2.58
C GLU A 97 4.84 -8.15 1.20
N LEU A 98 4.69 -7.19 0.29
CA LEU A 98 5.44 -7.19 -0.97
C LEU A 98 6.95 -7.10 -0.71
N ALA A 99 7.37 -6.26 0.23
CA ALA A 99 8.76 -6.11 0.61
C ALA A 99 9.33 -7.45 1.10
N THR A 100 8.57 -8.16 1.94
CA THR A 100 8.92 -9.52 2.39
C THR A 100 9.00 -10.49 1.21
N ARG A 101 8.00 -10.49 0.31
CA ARG A 101 7.94 -11.35 -0.89
C ARG A 101 9.17 -11.16 -1.78
N TYR A 102 9.60 -9.92 -1.99
CA TYR A 102 10.71 -9.57 -2.89
C TYR A 102 12.07 -9.42 -2.20
N GLY A 103 12.15 -9.62 -0.88
CA GLY A 103 13.39 -9.43 -0.11
C GLY A 103 13.91 -7.99 -0.11
N ILE A 104 13.01 -7.01 -0.16
CA ILE A 104 13.35 -5.58 -0.20
C ILE A 104 13.28 -4.99 1.20
N THR A 105 14.33 -4.29 1.59
CA THR A 105 14.34 -3.47 2.81
C THR A 105 14.24 -1.99 2.47
N ASP A 106 13.81 -1.19 3.44
CA ASP A 106 13.88 0.26 3.34
C ASP A 106 15.30 0.78 3.67
N GLU A 107 15.51 2.08 3.52
CA GLU A 107 16.73 2.81 3.81
C GLU A 107 17.28 2.44 5.20
N GLY A 108 18.59 2.17 5.24
CA GLY A 108 19.28 1.73 6.46
C GLY A 108 18.98 0.29 6.88
N GLY A 109 18.39 -0.54 5.99
CA GLY A 109 18.04 -1.92 6.28
C GLY A 109 16.77 -2.08 7.12
N ARG A 110 15.95 -1.03 7.24
CA ARG A 110 14.68 -1.07 7.97
C ARG A 110 13.70 -2.04 7.31
N VAL A 111 12.93 -2.73 8.14
CA VAL A 111 11.86 -3.64 7.70
C VAL A 111 10.54 -3.14 8.29
N PRO A 112 9.78 -2.31 7.55
CA PRO A 112 8.49 -1.82 7.99
C PRO A 112 7.52 -3.00 8.26
N PRO A 113 6.75 -2.98 9.36
CA PRO A 113 5.86 -4.08 9.70
C PRO A 113 4.59 -4.08 8.85
N SER A 114 4.03 -5.27 8.57
CA SER A 114 2.64 -5.36 8.09
C SER A 114 1.68 -5.05 9.23
N HIS A 115 0.74 -4.15 9.00
CA HIS A 115 -0.31 -3.82 9.95
C HIS A 115 -1.58 -4.66 9.79
N ARG A 116 -1.55 -5.73 8.98
CA ARG A 116 -2.71 -6.59 8.69
C ARG A 116 -3.45 -7.06 9.94
N GLU A 117 -2.72 -7.57 10.94
CA GLU A 117 -3.33 -8.09 12.18
C GLU A 117 -3.97 -6.99 13.03
N MET A 118 -3.43 -5.77 12.97
CA MET A 118 -3.89 -4.65 13.79
C MET A 118 -5.02 -3.86 13.13
N LEU A 119 -4.94 -3.65 11.81
CA LEU A 119 -5.81 -2.75 11.04
C LEU A 119 -6.75 -3.47 10.08
N GLY A 120 -6.54 -4.77 9.87
CA GLY A 120 -7.31 -5.60 8.96
C GLY A 120 -6.63 -5.80 7.60
N ALA A 121 -7.10 -6.81 6.90
CA ALA A 121 -6.69 -7.14 5.54
C ALA A 121 -7.39 -6.26 4.48
N PRO A 122 -6.77 -6.05 3.31
CA PRO A 122 -7.47 -5.59 2.13
C PRO A 122 -8.69 -6.45 1.82
N ARG A 123 -9.75 -5.84 1.29
CA ARG A 123 -10.94 -6.58 0.87
C ARG A 123 -10.65 -7.37 -0.39
N VAL A 124 -11.19 -8.59 -0.44
CA VAL A 124 -11.17 -9.39 -1.67
C VAL A 124 -12.18 -8.79 -2.65
N PRO A 125 -11.78 -8.51 -3.91
CA PRO A 125 -12.71 -8.05 -4.94
C PRO A 125 -13.88 -9.03 -5.16
N HIS A 126 -15.05 -8.49 -5.50
CA HIS A 126 -16.21 -9.32 -5.80
C HIS A 126 -16.01 -10.06 -7.14
N PRO A 127 -16.31 -11.38 -7.24
CA PRO A 127 -15.95 -12.19 -8.42
C PRO A 127 -16.87 -12.00 -9.63
N ALA A 128 -18.04 -11.35 -9.48
CA ALA A 128 -18.99 -11.19 -10.57
C ALA A 128 -18.45 -10.29 -11.69
N VAL A 129 -18.48 -10.81 -12.91
CA VAL A 129 -18.15 -10.12 -14.16
C VAL A 129 -19.32 -10.35 -15.12
N VAL A 130 -19.93 -9.27 -15.63
CA VAL A 130 -20.97 -9.34 -16.66
C VAL A 130 -20.30 -9.11 -18.01
N ARG A 131 -20.61 -9.96 -19.00
CA ARG A 131 -20.12 -9.88 -20.38
C ARG A 131 -21.28 -9.71 -21.34
#